data_AF-A0A519HQL4-F1
#
_entry.id   AF-A0A519HQL4-F1
#
_cell.length_a   1.000
_cell.length_b   1.000
_cell.length_c   1.000
_cell.angle_alpha   90.00
_cell.angle_beta   90.00
_cell.angle_gamma   90.00
#
_symmetry.space_group_name_H-M   'P 1'
#
loop_
_entity.id
_entity.type
_entity.pdbx_description
1 polymer ?
#
loop_
_entity_poly.entity_id
_entity_poly.type
_entity_poly.pdbx_seq_one_letter_code
_entity_poly.pdbx_strand_id
1 'polypeptide(L)'
;MTRRIWLAAAILFMAVGLWLAAAVLFLPGLLFFPHHRLVGDTPVYASAPITPGMEQVLRRADARLRASPLYRPEVSRSAVYLTDGGVRWRILSLGSGQATALTRGYLDGVVVRRASIEYDFVWNGRGRSSRTLSGVIAHEKTHILIRDQFGAAANVTGPRWLIEGYCDHVAGESTLSEKQAARMVAAGRTSPALFYFQARKRVEAALAANGGSVEALFETRSPTG
;
A
#
# COMPACT_ATOMS: atom_id res chain seq x y z
N MET A 1 41.84 7.30 -26.33
CA MET A 1 41.41 7.64 -24.95
C MET A 1 40.04 7.04 -24.60
N THR A 2 39.10 6.99 -25.53
CA THR A 2 37.73 6.46 -25.38
C THR A 2 37.62 4.97 -25.02
N ARG A 3 38.40 4.08 -25.63
CA ARG A 3 38.31 2.62 -25.39
C ARG A 3 38.63 2.21 -23.94
N ARG A 4 39.57 2.89 -23.29
CA ARG A 4 39.93 2.65 -21.87
C ARG A 4 38.81 3.10 -20.92
N ILE A 5 38.12 4.18 -21.25
CA ILE A 5 36.97 4.69 -20.47
C ILE A 5 35.80 3.70 -20.57
N TRP A 6 35.49 3.20 -21.76
CA TRP A 6 34.43 2.21 -21.96
C TRP A 6 34.72 0.88 -21.26
N LEU A 7 35.97 0.39 -21.31
CA LEU A 7 36.36 -0.79 -20.55
C LEU A 7 36.24 -0.58 -19.04
N ALA A 8 36.71 0.55 -18.52
CA ALA A 8 36.59 0.87 -17.10
C ALA A 8 35.13 0.97 -16.65
N ALA A 9 34.27 1.59 -17.46
CA ALA A 9 32.83 1.68 -17.20
C ALA A 9 32.16 0.29 -17.22
N ALA A 10 32.51 -0.58 -18.17
CA ALA A 10 31.97 -1.94 -18.24
C ALA A 10 32.42 -2.80 -17.05
N ILE A 11 33.67 -2.69 -16.62
CA ILE A 11 34.20 -3.38 -15.43
C ILE A 11 33.47 -2.89 -14.17
N LEU A 12 33.29 -1.57 -14.03
CA LEU A 12 32.56 -1.01 -12.89
C LEU A 12 31.10 -1.48 -12.87
N PHE A 13 30.43 -1.50 -14.03
CA PHE A 13 29.06 -1.98 -14.14
C PHE A 13 28.93 -3.46 -13.76
N MET A 14 29.83 -4.32 -14.26
CA MET A 14 29.88 -5.73 -13.87
C MET A 14 30.17 -5.90 -12.37
N ALA A 15 31.13 -5.15 -11.82
CA ALA A 15 31.48 -5.23 -10.40
C ALA A 15 30.29 -4.82 -9.51
N VAL A 16 29.54 -3.77 -9.89
CA VAL A 16 28.30 -3.38 -9.20
C VAL A 16 27.24 -4.47 -9.33
N GLY A 17 27.03 -5.05 -10.52
CA GLY A 17 26.09 -6.14 -10.74
C GLY A 17 26.42 -7.39 -9.90
N LEU A 18 27.68 -7.80 -9.88
CA LEU A 18 28.19 -8.91 -9.06
C LEU A 18 28.08 -8.63 -7.56
N TRP A 19 28.38 -7.40 -7.13
CA TRP A 19 28.23 -7.00 -5.74
C TRP A 19 26.76 -7.01 -5.30
N LEU A 20 25.84 -6.55 -6.15
CA LEU A 20 24.40 -6.62 -5.87
C LEU A 20 23.91 -8.07 -5.82
N ALA A 21 24.33 -8.92 -6.75
CA ALA A 21 23.99 -10.34 -6.74
C ALA A 21 24.54 -11.05 -5.49
N ALA A 22 25.80 -10.77 -5.12
CA ALA A 22 26.42 -11.27 -3.90
C ALA A 22 25.70 -10.75 -2.65
N ALA A 23 25.30 -9.47 -2.61
CA ALA A 23 24.52 -8.92 -1.50
C ALA A 23 23.17 -9.63 -1.34
N VAL A 24 22.50 -10.00 -2.43
CA VAL A 24 21.26 -10.81 -2.37
C VAL A 24 21.53 -12.21 -1.80
N LEU A 25 22.64 -12.85 -2.17
CA LEU A 25 22.99 -14.20 -1.73
C LEU A 25 23.53 -14.24 -0.28
N PHE A 26 24.31 -13.25 0.13
CA PHE A 26 25.04 -13.26 1.40
C PHE A 26 24.43 -12.36 2.49
N LEU A 27 23.45 -11.52 2.15
CA LEU A 27 22.64 -10.77 3.11
C LEU A 27 21.16 -11.17 2.99
N PRO A 28 20.80 -12.45 3.26
CA PRO A 28 19.42 -12.89 3.18
C PRO A 28 18.53 -11.99 4.05
N GLY A 29 19.00 -11.51 5.20
CA GLY A 29 18.24 -10.60 6.06
C GLY A 29 17.77 -9.29 5.40
N LEU A 30 18.31 -8.86 4.26
CA LEU A 30 17.83 -7.66 3.55
C LEU A 30 16.55 -7.91 2.75
N LEU A 31 16.34 -9.11 2.20
CA LEU A 31 15.19 -9.44 1.34
C LEU A 31 14.37 -10.65 1.83
N PHE A 32 14.98 -11.51 2.65
CA PHE A 32 14.36 -12.63 3.33
C PHE A 32 13.68 -12.15 4.61
N PHE A 33 12.44 -12.57 4.80
CA PHE A 33 11.69 -12.34 6.02
C PHE A 33 11.90 -13.54 6.95
N PRO A 34 12.58 -13.36 8.11
CA PRO A 34 12.94 -14.48 8.99
C PRO A 34 11.71 -15.15 9.61
N HIS A 35 10.59 -14.44 9.70
CA HIS A 35 9.33 -14.99 10.17
C HIS A 35 8.35 -15.03 9.02
N HIS A 36 7.75 -16.19 8.80
CA HIS A 36 6.67 -16.35 7.85
C HIS A 36 5.62 -17.27 8.43
N ARG A 37 4.36 -17.00 8.14
CA ARG A 37 3.24 -17.81 8.59
C ARG A 37 2.06 -17.62 7.64
N LEU A 38 1.36 -18.70 7.33
CA LEU A 38 0.04 -18.62 6.74
C LEU A 38 -0.98 -18.31 7.84
N VAL A 39 -1.68 -17.18 7.74
CA VAL A 39 -2.69 -16.75 8.72
C VAL A 39 -4.04 -16.70 8.02
N GLY A 40 -4.91 -17.66 8.33
CA GLY A 40 -6.06 -17.98 7.46
C GLY A 40 -5.55 -18.42 6.09
N ASP A 41 -5.95 -17.71 5.04
CA ASP A 41 -5.47 -17.93 3.67
C ASP A 41 -4.43 -16.90 3.20
N THR A 42 -4.01 -15.96 4.07
CA THR A 42 -3.06 -14.90 3.71
C THR A 42 -1.63 -15.27 4.13
N PRO A 43 -0.67 -15.36 3.20
CA PRO A 43 0.74 -15.47 3.53
C PRO A 43 1.23 -14.20 4.21
N VAL A 44 1.82 -14.31 5.40
CA VAL A 44 2.42 -13.19 6.13
C VAL A 44 3.91 -13.42 6.29
N TYR A 45 4.70 -12.43 5.90
CA TYR A 45 6.15 -12.38 6.00
C TYR A 45 6.55 -11.20 6.89
N ALA A 46 7.39 -11.40 7.91
CA ALA A 46 7.71 -10.36 8.89
C ALA A 46 9.19 -10.29 9.31
N SER A 47 9.68 -9.07 9.57
CA SER A 47 10.99 -8.83 10.18
C SER A 47 11.06 -9.27 11.65
N ALA A 48 9.91 -9.31 12.33
CA ALA A 48 9.78 -9.66 13.74
C ALA A 48 8.75 -10.80 13.90
N PRO A 49 8.69 -11.50 15.05
CA PRO A 49 7.75 -12.58 15.26
C PRO A 49 6.30 -12.19 14.99
N ILE A 50 5.58 -13.04 14.26
CA ILE A 50 4.15 -12.85 13.94
C ILE A 50 3.35 -13.30 15.16
N THR A 51 2.77 -12.36 15.89
CA THR A 51 1.97 -12.66 17.10
C THR A 51 0.59 -13.21 16.73
N PRO A 52 -0.08 -13.94 17.64
CA PRO A 52 -1.45 -14.44 17.40
C PRO A 52 -2.46 -13.34 17.04
N GLY A 53 -2.23 -12.10 17.49
CA GLY A 53 -3.07 -10.93 17.14
C GLY A 53 -3.21 -10.69 15.62
N MET A 54 -2.32 -11.24 14.80
CA MET A 54 -2.38 -11.09 13.34
C MET A 54 -3.68 -11.67 12.75
N GLU A 55 -4.23 -12.72 13.36
CA GLU A 55 -5.52 -13.31 12.95
C GLU A 55 -6.66 -12.30 13.07
N GLN A 56 -6.66 -11.48 14.13
CA GLN A 56 -7.67 -10.45 14.31
C GLN A 56 -7.47 -9.26 13.36
N VAL A 57 -6.21 -8.85 13.13
CA VAL A 57 -5.87 -7.80 12.15
C VAL A 57 -6.37 -8.18 10.76
N LEU A 58 -6.04 -9.39 10.27
CA LEU A 58 -6.47 -9.85 8.96
C LEU A 58 -7.98 -10.04 8.89
N ARG A 59 -8.61 -10.61 9.91
CA ARG A 59 -10.08 -10.73 9.95
C ARG A 59 -10.78 -9.38 9.79
N ARG A 60 -10.28 -8.32 10.43
CA ARG A 60 -10.81 -6.95 10.28
C ARG A 60 -10.57 -6.40 8.87
N ALA A 61 -9.38 -6.60 8.33
CA ALA A 61 -9.06 -6.18 6.95
C ALA A 61 -9.97 -6.88 5.93
N ASP A 62 -10.16 -8.19 6.07
CA ASP A 62 -10.98 -8.99 5.16
C ASP A 62 -12.46 -8.69 5.30
N ALA A 63 -12.94 -8.33 6.50
CA ALA A 63 -14.32 -7.86 6.69
C ALA A 63 -14.58 -6.55 5.93
N ARG A 64 -13.62 -5.61 5.95
CA ARG A 64 -13.68 -4.37 5.16
C ARG A 64 -13.67 -4.63 3.67
N LEU A 65 -12.77 -5.50 3.20
CA LEU A 65 -12.69 -5.87 1.79
C LEU A 65 -13.98 -6.54 1.31
N ARG A 66 -14.57 -7.44 2.11
CA ARG A 66 -15.83 -8.12 1.78
C ARG A 66 -17.03 -7.20 1.64
N ALA A 67 -16.99 -6.01 2.21
CA ALA A 67 -18.04 -5.00 2.02
C ALA A 67 -17.95 -4.30 0.66
N SER A 68 -16.83 -4.43 -0.07
CA SER A 68 -16.67 -3.87 -1.41
C SER A 68 -17.27 -4.79 -2.47
N PRO A 69 -18.02 -4.25 -3.46
CA PRO A 69 -18.43 -5.00 -4.65
C PRO A 69 -17.26 -5.56 -5.48
N LEU A 70 -16.07 -4.99 -5.33
CA LEU A 70 -14.86 -5.51 -6.00
C LEU A 70 -14.27 -6.73 -5.31
N TYR A 71 -14.83 -7.20 -4.19
CA TYR A 71 -14.26 -8.30 -3.44
C TYR A 71 -14.08 -9.55 -4.32
N ARG A 72 -12.85 -10.08 -4.32
CA ARG A 72 -12.47 -11.36 -4.91
C ARG A 72 -11.65 -12.13 -3.88
N PRO A 73 -12.10 -13.32 -3.42
CA PRO A 73 -11.38 -14.12 -2.44
C PRO A 73 -9.92 -14.38 -2.84
N GLU A 74 -9.67 -14.68 -4.11
CA GLU A 74 -8.38 -15.06 -4.67
C GLU A 74 -7.38 -13.90 -4.55
N VAL A 75 -7.82 -12.70 -4.93
CA VAL A 75 -7.01 -11.48 -4.84
C VAL A 75 -6.81 -11.07 -3.37
N SER A 76 -7.82 -11.30 -2.52
CA SER A 76 -7.71 -10.99 -1.09
C SER A 76 -6.67 -11.84 -0.36
N ARG A 77 -6.20 -12.96 -0.94
CA ARG A 77 -5.12 -13.81 -0.39
C ARG A 77 -3.71 -13.28 -0.69
N SER A 78 -3.58 -12.15 -1.36
CA SER A 78 -2.31 -11.46 -1.63
C SER A 78 -1.45 -11.34 -0.35
N ALA A 79 -0.15 -11.60 -0.49
CA ALA A 79 0.78 -11.68 0.62
C ALA A 79 0.92 -10.34 1.37
N VAL A 80 1.20 -10.40 2.68
CA VAL A 80 1.48 -9.23 3.52
C VAL A 80 2.92 -9.31 4.03
N TYR A 81 3.69 -8.26 3.77
CA TYR A 81 5.09 -8.12 4.15
C TYR A 81 5.24 -7.03 5.21
N LEU A 82 5.56 -7.41 6.45
CA LEU A 82 5.74 -6.51 7.59
C LEU A 82 7.22 -6.23 7.81
N THR A 83 7.65 -5.00 7.57
CA THR A 83 9.04 -4.60 7.82
C THR A 83 9.18 -3.83 9.15
N ASP A 84 10.40 -3.42 9.50
CA ASP A 84 10.73 -2.62 10.68
C ASP A 84 10.90 -1.12 10.39
N GLY A 85 10.72 -0.72 9.13
CA GLY A 85 10.91 0.65 8.63
C GLY A 85 12.37 1.00 8.31
N GLY A 86 13.28 0.02 8.43
CA GLY A 86 14.71 0.16 8.20
C GLY A 86 15.12 -0.05 6.74
N VAL A 87 16.28 -0.67 6.52
CA VAL A 87 16.87 -0.82 5.18
C VAL A 87 15.96 -1.61 4.24
N ARG A 88 15.30 -2.66 4.72
CA ARG A 88 14.37 -3.47 3.92
C ARG A 88 13.22 -2.62 3.37
N TRP A 89 12.61 -1.77 4.22
CA TRP A 89 11.61 -0.81 3.75
C TRP A 89 12.18 0.10 2.67
N ARG A 90 13.37 0.68 2.87
CA ARG A 90 13.98 1.62 1.90
C ARG A 90 14.18 0.99 0.52
N ILE A 91 14.54 -0.29 0.47
CA ILE A 91 14.69 -1.05 -0.79
C ILE A 91 13.32 -1.31 -1.42
N LEU A 92 12.37 -1.88 -0.67
CA LEU A 92 11.04 -2.22 -1.19
C LEU A 92 10.19 -0.98 -1.55
N SER A 93 10.49 0.16 -0.94
CA SER A 93 9.81 1.45 -1.14
C SER A 93 10.58 2.45 -2.00
N LEU A 94 11.56 2.02 -2.81
CA LEU A 94 12.23 2.91 -3.77
C LEU A 94 11.21 3.69 -4.61
N GLY A 95 11.27 5.03 -4.55
CA GLY A 95 10.29 5.95 -5.17
C GLY A 95 9.04 6.28 -4.32
N SER A 96 8.88 5.69 -3.14
CA SER A 96 7.71 5.85 -2.26
C SER A 96 8.06 5.82 -0.76
N GLY A 97 9.27 6.20 -0.38
CA GLY A 97 9.80 6.00 0.98
C GLY A 97 9.05 6.71 2.13
N GLN A 98 8.19 7.68 1.81
CA GLN A 98 7.33 8.39 2.77
C GLN A 98 5.98 7.70 3.01
N ALA A 99 5.65 6.66 2.22
CA ALA A 99 4.40 5.93 2.36
C ALA A 99 4.40 5.07 3.65
N THR A 100 3.20 4.69 4.11
CA THR A 100 3.05 3.83 5.30
C THR A 100 2.95 2.36 4.93
N ALA A 101 2.38 2.09 3.76
CA ALA A 101 2.48 0.84 3.05
C ALA A 101 2.47 1.15 1.56
N LEU A 102 2.67 0.12 0.76
CA LEU A 102 2.53 0.18 -0.68
C LEU A 102 2.16 -1.19 -1.23
N THR A 103 1.59 -1.15 -2.41
CA THR A 103 1.36 -2.32 -3.25
C THR A 103 2.20 -2.19 -4.50
N ARG A 104 3.05 -3.19 -4.80
CA ARG A 104 3.77 -3.26 -6.09
C ARG A 104 3.03 -4.21 -7.01
N GLY A 105 2.76 -3.78 -8.24
CA GLY A 105 2.11 -4.63 -9.25
C GLY A 105 2.91 -5.87 -9.68
N TYR A 106 4.18 -6.00 -9.26
CA TYR A 106 5.00 -7.20 -9.52
C TYR A 106 5.18 -8.11 -8.29
N LEU A 107 4.74 -7.68 -7.10
CA LEU A 107 4.80 -8.50 -5.87
C LEU A 107 3.44 -9.07 -5.48
N ASP A 108 2.34 -8.63 -6.13
CA ASP A 108 0.95 -8.98 -5.81
C ASP A 108 0.72 -9.14 -4.30
N GLY A 109 1.12 -8.10 -3.57
CA GLY A 109 1.21 -8.12 -2.13
C GLY A 109 1.38 -6.74 -1.53
N VAL A 110 1.08 -6.66 -0.23
CA VAL A 110 1.10 -5.44 0.57
C VAL A 110 2.39 -5.38 1.35
N VAL A 111 3.19 -4.33 1.16
CA VAL A 111 4.40 -4.10 1.95
C VAL A 111 4.14 -2.98 2.95
N VAL A 112 4.20 -3.29 4.24
CA VAL A 112 3.97 -2.33 5.33
C VAL A 112 5.31 -1.88 5.91
N ARG A 113 5.47 -0.56 6.03
CA ARG A 113 6.69 0.08 6.53
C ARG A 113 7.04 -0.40 7.94
N ARG A 114 6.18 -0.16 8.92
CA ARG A 114 6.38 -0.58 10.31
C ARG A 114 5.03 -0.63 10.99
N ALA A 115 4.76 -1.70 11.71
CA ALA A 115 3.46 -1.90 12.34
C ALA A 115 3.57 -2.64 13.68
N SER A 116 2.57 -2.42 14.54
CA SER A 116 2.32 -3.23 15.71
C SER A 116 1.10 -4.09 15.42
N ILE A 117 1.30 -5.41 15.41
CA ILE A 117 0.22 -6.38 15.26
C ILE A 117 -0.70 -6.31 16.47
N GLU A 118 -0.12 -6.30 17.68
CA GLU A 118 -0.86 -6.34 18.94
C GLU A 118 -1.81 -5.16 19.11
N TYR A 119 -1.36 -3.97 18.74
CA TYR A 119 -2.11 -2.73 18.93
C TYR A 119 -2.80 -2.24 17.65
N ASP A 120 -2.76 -3.02 16.57
CA ASP A 120 -3.38 -2.74 15.27
C ASP A 120 -3.10 -1.31 14.76
N PHE A 121 -1.84 -0.89 14.75
CA PHE A 121 -1.46 0.42 14.22
C PHE A 121 -0.15 0.37 13.43
N VAL A 122 0.05 1.41 12.63
CA VAL A 122 1.25 1.59 11.80
C VAL A 122 2.00 2.85 12.18
N TRP A 123 3.31 2.87 11.95
CA TRP A 123 4.12 4.07 12.07
C TRP A 123 4.34 4.69 10.70
N ASN A 124 4.12 6.01 10.61
CA ASN A 124 4.58 6.81 9.48
C ASN A 124 5.97 7.40 9.78
N GLY A 125 6.56 8.14 8.83
CA GLY A 125 7.86 8.80 9.00
C GLY A 125 7.96 9.79 10.17
N ARG A 126 6.83 10.12 10.82
CA ARG A 126 6.70 11.15 11.86
C ARG A 126 6.16 10.62 13.19
N GLY A 127 5.88 9.32 13.32
CA GLY A 127 5.34 8.71 14.54
C GLY A 127 4.20 7.75 14.27
N ARG A 128 3.38 7.49 15.30
CA ARG A 128 2.19 6.63 15.18
C ARG A 128 1.16 7.27 14.23
N SER A 129 0.65 6.48 13.29
CA SER A 129 -0.42 6.88 12.39
C SER A 129 -1.78 6.83 13.10
N SER A 130 -2.72 7.62 12.61
CA SER A 130 -4.16 7.47 12.90
C SER A 130 -4.77 6.23 12.25
N ARG A 131 -4.15 5.73 11.16
CA ARG A 131 -4.58 4.52 10.46
C ARG A 131 -4.21 3.26 11.23
N THR A 132 -5.09 2.27 11.18
CA THR A 132 -4.87 0.95 11.75
C THR A 132 -4.04 0.08 10.81
N LEU A 133 -3.39 -0.96 11.31
CA LEU A 133 -2.70 -1.92 10.44
C LEU A 133 -3.70 -2.63 9.54
N SER A 134 -4.82 -3.07 10.11
CA SER A 134 -5.92 -3.71 9.38
C SER A 134 -6.52 -2.79 8.31
N GLY A 135 -6.62 -1.48 8.57
CA GLY A 135 -7.15 -0.51 7.62
C GLY A 135 -6.17 -0.21 6.49
N VAL A 136 -4.87 -0.13 6.80
CA VAL A 136 -3.83 -0.04 5.78
C VAL A 136 -3.80 -1.29 4.89
N ILE A 137 -3.90 -2.50 5.46
CA ILE A 137 -3.96 -3.73 4.65
C ILE A 137 -5.18 -3.72 3.72
N ALA A 138 -6.36 -3.32 4.22
CA ALA A 138 -7.57 -3.20 3.40
C ALA A 138 -7.40 -2.16 2.27
N HIS A 139 -6.85 -0.99 2.58
CA HIS A 139 -6.56 0.06 1.60
C HIS A 139 -5.65 -0.45 0.48
N GLU A 140 -4.53 -1.08 0.84
CA GLU A 140 -3.55 -1.58 -0.11
C GLU A 140 -4.08 -2.76 -0.93
N LYS A 141 -4.80 -3.71 -0.32
CA LYS A 141 -5.47 -4.79 -1.07
C LYS A 141 -6.54 -4.25 -2.02
N THR A 142 -7.18 -3.12 -1.70
CA THR A 142 -8.14 -2.48 -2.62
C THR A 142 -7.46 -1.99 -3.90
N HIS A 143 -6.22 -1.50 -3.83
CA HIS A 143 -5.45 -1.21 -5.04
C HIS A 143 -5.22 -2.44 -5.92
N ILE A 144 -5.10 -3.64 -5.33
CA ILE A 144 -4.98 -4.90 -6.08
C ILE A 144 -6.32 -5.22 -6.74
N LEU A 145 -7.43 -5.15 -6.00
CA LEU A 145 -8.78 -5.38 -6.53
C LEU A 145 -9.14 -4.42 -7.68
N ILE A 146 -8.72 -3.15 -7.60
CA ILE A 146 -8.94 -2.18 -8.69
C ILE A 146 -8.18 -2.61 -9.96
N ARG A 147 -6.93 -3.08 -9.83
CA ARG A 147 -6.16 -3.55 -10.99
C ARG A 147 -6.70 -4.85 -11.57
N ASP A 148 -7.17 -5.73 -10.71
CA ASP A 148 -7.80 -6.99 -11.10
C ASP A 148 -9.08 -6.72 -11.92
N GLN A 149 -9.98 -5.88 -11.40
CA GLN A 149 -11.25 -5.59 -12.06
C GLN A 149 -11.11 -4.69 -13.30
N PHE A 150 -10.24 -3.68 -13.26
CA PHE A 150 -10.20 -2.62 -14.28
C PHE A 150 -8.88 -2.55 -15.07
N GLY A 151 -8.02 -3.55 -14.93
CA GLY A 151 -6.75 -3.67 -15.64
C GLY A 151 -5.54 -3.14 -14.86
N ALA A 152 -4.36 -3.71 -15.16
CA ALA A 152 -3.11 -3.48 -14.43
C ALA A 152 -2.70 -1.99 -14.30
N ALA A 153 -3.07 -1.15 -15.27
CA ALA A 153 -2.74 0.27 -15.28
C ALA A 153 -3.76 1.17 -14.55
N ALA A 154 -4.88 0.62 -14.07
CA ALA A 154 -6.00 1.40 -13.51
C ALA A 154 -5.61 2.37 -12.39
N ASN A 155 -4.66 1.98 -11.52
CA ASN A 155 -4.19 2.84 -10.42
C ASN A 155 -3.36 4.03 -10.90
N VAL A 156 -2.80 3.96 -12.12
CA VAL A 156 -1.93 5.00 -12.69
C VAL A 156 -2.72 5.90 -13.64
N THR A 157 -3.65 5.33 -14.40
CA THR A 157 -4.44 6.09 -15.39
C THR A 157 -5.69 6.74 -14.79
N GLY A 158 -6.21 6.22 -13.68
CA GLY A 158 -7.37 6.78 -13.00
C GLY A 158 -7.07 8.09 -12.25
N PRO A 159 -8.06 9.00 -12.11
CA PRO A 159 -7.90 10.18 -11.26
C PRO A 159 -7.52 9.78 -9.83
N ARG A 160 -6.46 10.39 -9.28
CA ARG A 160 -5.93 10.03 -7.96
C ARG A 160 -6.97 10.13 -6.84
N TRP A 161 -7.87 11.12 -6.88
CA TRP A 161 -8.93 11.27 -5.88
C TRP A 161 -9.86 10.05 -5.86
N LEU A 162 -10.09 9.43 -7.01
CA LEU A 162 -10.99 8.30 -7.16
C LEU A 162 -10.31 7.03 -6.65
N ILE A 163 -9.08 6.78 -7.09
CA ILE A 163 -8.32 5.58 -6.70
C ILE A 163 -8.04 5.58 -5.18
N GLU A 164 -7.39 6.62 -4.67
CA GLU A 164 -7.04 6.71 -3.24
C GLU A 164 -8.30 6.85 -2.36
N GLY A 165 -9.30 7.59 -2.85
CA GLY A 165 -10.57 7.79 -2.16
C GLY A 165 -11.38 6.51 -2.02
N TYR A 166 -11.42 5.67 -3.06
CA TYR A 166 -12.10 4.39 -3.01
C TYR A 166 -11.37 3.41 -2.08
N CYS A 167 -10.04 3.40 -2.09
CA CYS A 167 -9.26 2.59 -1.15
C CYS A 167 -9.51 3.01 0.32
N ASP A 168 -9.60 4.31 0.61
CA ASP A 168 -9.98 4.82 1.95
C ASP A 168 -11.46 4.53 2.30
N HIS A 169 -12.36 4.56 1.31
CA HIS A 169 -13.77 4.20 1.49
C HIS A 169 -13.90 2.73 1.92
N VAL A 170 -13.26 1.80 1.18
CA VAL A 170 -13.25 0.37 1.53
C VAL A 170 -12.57 0.13 2.86
N ALA A 171 -11.45 0.81 3.15
CA ALA A 171 -10.78 0.69 4.45
C ALA A 171 -11.64 1.23 5.62
N GLY A 172 -12.62 2.11 5.34
CA GLY A 172 -13.49 2.73 6.33
C GLY A 172 -12.79 3.78 7.21
N GLU A 173 -11.54 4.13 6.91
CA GLU A 173 -10.73 5.07 7.68
C GLU A 173 -9.92 6.00 6.77
N SER A 174 -9.49 7.14 7.32
CA SER A 174 -8.64 8.10 6.65
C SER A 174 -7.56 8.59 7.61
N THR A 175 -6.56 9.28 7.07
CA THR A 175 -5.46 9.84 7.87
C THR A 175 -5.93 10.93 8.85
N LEU A 176 -7.06 11.60 8.58
CA LEU A 176 -7.65 12.60 9.47
C LEU A 176 -9.03 12.16 9.96
N SER A 177 -9.37 12.55 11.19
CA SER A 177 -10.76 12.61 11.65
C SER A 177 -11.49 13.82 11.04
N GLU A 178 -12.83 13.77 11.04
CA GLU A 178 -13.72 14.89 10.66
C GLU A 178 -13.29 16.21 11.33
N LYS A 179 -13.09 16.17 12.65
CA LYS A 179 -12.71 17.35 13.45
C LYS A 179 -11.34 17.91 13.03
N GLN A 180 -10.37 17.04 12.72
CA GLN A 180 -9.06 17.47 12.25
C GLN A 180 -9.14 18.06 10.84
N ALA A 181 -9.89 17.42 9.94
CA ALA A 181 -10.09 17.91 8.58
C ALA A 181 -10.78 19.28 8.58
N ALA A 182 -11.86 19.44 9.35
CA ALA A 182 -12.59 20.71 9.49
C ALA A 182 -11.69 21.84 9.98
N ARG A 183 -10.84 21.58 10.99
CA ARG A 183 -9.85 22.55 11.49
C ARG A 183 -8.84 22.95 10.41
N MET A 184 -8.37 22.00 9.60
CA MET A 184 -7.41 22.30 8.52
C MET A 184 -8.05 23.14 7.41
N VAL A 185 -9.29 22.81 7.02
CA VAL A 185 -10.06 23.59 6.03
C VAL A 185 -10.30 25.01 6.52
N ALA A 186 -10.79 25.18 7.76
CA ALA A 186 -11.03 26.50 8.34
C ALA A 186 -9.75 27.36 8.43
N ALA A 187 -8.59 26.71 8.63
CA ALA A 187 -7.29 27.39 8.65
C ALA A 187 -6.68 27.61 7.24
N GLY A 188 -7.37 27.25 6.16
CA GLY A 188 -6.84 27.35 4.79
C GLY A 188 -5.62 26.47 4.51
N ARG A 189 -5.40 25.41 5.31
CA ARG A 189 -4.20 24.56 5.23
C ARG A 189 -4.42 23.40 4.28
N THR A 190 -3.48 23.17 3.37
CA THR A 190 -3.43 21.96 2.54
C THR A 190 -2.45 20.94 3.13
N SER A 191 -2.72 19.65 2.92
CA SER A 191 -1.77 18.58 3.23
C SER A 191 -2.16 17.30 2.49
N PRO A 192 -1.22 16.35 2.31
CA PRO A 192 -1.57 15.01 1.80
C PRO A 192 -2.66 14.35 2.64
N ALA A 193 -2.63 14.47 3.96
CA ALA A 193 -3.64 13.88 4.84
C ALA A 193 -5.05 14.45 4.60
N LEU A 194 -5.15 15.74 4.30
CA LEU A 194 -6.42 16.38 3.94
C LEU A 194 -6.93 15.92 2.57
N PHE A 195 -6.03 15.74 1.60
CA PHE A 195 -6.38 15.18 0.29
C PHE A 195 -7.04 13.80 0.42
N TYR A 196 -6.44 12.87 1.17
CA TYR A 196 -7.00 11.52 1.39
C TYR A 196 -8.40 11.57 1.99
N PHE A 197 -8.58 12.41 3.02
CA PHE A 197 -9.88 12.59 3.66
C PHE A 197 -10.94 13.13 2.68
N GLN A 198 -10.61 14.18 1.91
CA GLN A 198 -11.52 14.77 0.93
C GLN A 198 -11.83 13.81 -0.23
N ALA A 199 -10.82 13.05 -0.70
CA ALA A 199 -10.96 12.04 -1.73
C ALA A 199 -11.96 10.95 -1.32
N ARG A 200 -11.83 10.44 -0.09
CA ARG A 200 -12.79 9.50 0.49
C ARG A 200 -14.21 10.06 0.52
N LYS A 201 -14.38 11.28 1.04
CA LYS A 201 -15.69 11.95 1.09
C LYS A 201 -16.32 12.15 -0.29
N ARG A 202 -15.50 12.48 -1.29
CA ARG A 202 -15.95 12.62 -2.67
C ARG A 202 -16.42 11.29 -3.25
N VAL A 203 -15.71 10.20 -2.98
CA VAL A 203 -16.13 8.85 -3.40
C VAL A 203 -17.42 8.41 -2.69
N GLU A 204 -17.53 8.63 -1.38
CA GLU A 204 -18.76 8.34 -0.62
C GLU A 204 -19.97 9.07 -1.21
N ALA A 205 -19.82 10.36 -1.52
CA ALA A 205 -20.88 11.14 -2.16
C ALA A 205 -21.21 10.66 -3.57
N ALA A 206 -20.20 10.31 -4.38
CA ALA A 206 -20.40 9.81 -5.74
C ALA A 206 -21.09 8.44 -5.76
N LEU A 207 -20.72 7.52 -4.85
CA LEU A 207 -21.38 6.23 -4.68
C LEU A 207 -22.83 6.42 -4.21
N ALA A 208 -23.08 7.32 -3.26
CA ALA A 208 -24.44 7.62 -2.83
C ALA A 208 -25.31 8.16 -3.98
N ALA A 209 -24.73 9.01 -4.84
CA ALA A 209 -25.43 9.60 -5.99
C ALA A 209 -25.70 8.60 -7.13
N ASN A 210 -24.87 7.56 -7.28
CA ASN A 210 -24.99 6.58 -8.38
C ASN A 210 -25.58 5.22 -7.95
N GLY A 211 -26.20 5.16 -6.78
CA GLY A 211 -26.80 3.92 -6.25
C GLY A 211 -25.80 2.87 -5.76
N GLY A 212 -24.55 3.26 -5.51
CA GLY A 212 -23.48 2.39 -5.02
C GLY A 212 -22.75 1.62 -6.11
N SER A 213 -22.96 1.95 -7.39
CA SER A 213 -22.28 1.27 -8.50
C SER A 213 -20.82 1.67 -8.58
N VAL A 214 -19.93 0.70 -8.34
CA VAL A 214 -18.49 0.89 -8.41
C VAL A 214 -18.04 0.97 -9.87
N GLU A 215 -18.67 0.21 -10.75
CA GLU A 215 -18.44 0.23 -12.19
C GLU A 215 -18.72 1.62 -12.75
N ALA A 216 -19.92 2.17 -12.51
CA ALA A 216 -20.28 3.52 -12.97
C ALA A 216 -19.35 4.59 -12.37
N LEU A 217 -18.92 4.43 -11.11
CA LEU A 217 -17.95 5.33 -10.48
C LEU A 217 -16.63 5.34 -11.28
N PHE A 218 -16.19 4.19 -11.76
CA PHE A 218 -14.94 4.02 -12.48
C PHE A 218 -15.05 4.15 -14.01
N GLU A 219 -16.24 4.22 -14.59
CA GLU A 219 -16.46 4.57 -16.00
C GLU A 219 -16.22 6.06 -16.28
N THR A 220 -16.37 6.92 -15.26
CA THR A 220 -16.01 8.36 -15.32
C THR A 220 -14.51 8.61 -15.52
N ARG A 221 -13.69 7.56 -15.63
CA ARG A 221 -12.27 7.61 -16.03
C ARG A 221 -12.06 8.01 -17.49
N SER A 222 -13.10 8.01 -18.32
CA SER A 222 -12.99 8.46 -19.72
C SER A 222 -12.62 9.94 -19.77
N PRO A 223 -11.55 10.33 -20.49
CA PRO A 223 -11.26 11.73 -20.69
C PRO A 223 -12.44 12.36 -21.44
N THR A 224 -13.00 13.43 -20.91
CA THR A 224 -13.47 14.49 -21.81
C THR A 224 -12.26 14.86 -22.66
N GLY A 225 -12.44 14.82 -23.98
CA GLY A 225 -11.37 14.92 -25.00
C GLY A 225 -10.46 16.13 -24.89
#